data_AF-A0A7C5WKS6-F1
#
_entry.id   AF-A0A7C5WKS6-F1
#
_cell.length_a   1.000
_cell.length_b   1.000
_cell.length_c   1.000
_cell.angle_alpha   90.00
_cell.angle_beta   90.00
_cell.angle_gamma   90.00
#
_symmetry.space_group_name_H-M   'P 1'
#
loop_
_entity.id
_entity.type
_entity.pdbx_description
1 polymer ?
#
loop_
_entity_poly.entity_id
_entity_poly.type
_entity_poly.pdbx_seq_one_letter_code
_entity_poly.pdbx_strand_id
1 'polypeptide(L)'
;MPLRISTSSTYSRILTGLRGNQFASLRAQEQIATGRRILRPSDDPTGTAQSLAISRQLADVGRIAGAVRDGKALVDTATSGLEDGSRLLAEAQAFLLQGLNGTLNQADRESLATEFDLLRTQMLDIANLRSGGRYLFGGTENSGPPWVEVNEGGLSRVVYRGNQEDQVLRVGDGVDVGIGLPGTEIFGRVDAQGARFNGLTGAASGLTADQGRGYEYLRFRHDSTDPSDLASVGINLVNAGAQDTLLGDNNLVIDTAAGTIRLGNGPVEDLPGISDPEAADFVVKNEKGGELRLDLSG
;
A
#
# COMPACT_ATOMS: atom_id res chain seq x y z
N MET A 1 50.32 76.40 38.04
CA MET A 1 50.83 76.56 36.66
C MET A 1 49.68 76.37 35.69
N PRO A 2 49.33 77.34 34.83
CA PRO A 2 48.27 77.14 33.85
C PRO A 2 48.76 76.22 32.73
N LEU A 3 47.97 75.19 32.40
CA LEU A 3 48.25 74.30 31.27
C LEU A 3 48.28 75.13 29.97
N ARG A 4 49.42 75.14 29.28
CA ARG A 4 49.50 75.66 27.91
C ARG A 4 48.90 74.64 26.95
N ILE A 5 47.67 74.88 26.55
CA ILE A 5 47.06 74.18 25.42
C ILE A 5 47.82 74.64 24.16
N SER A 6 48.65 73.76 23.60
CA SER A 6 49.35 74.03 22.35
C SER A 6 48.33 74.24 21.23
N THR A 7 48.49 75.28 20.39
CA THR A 7 47.65 75.55 19.22
C THR A 7 47.51 74.32 18.31
N SER A 8 48.54 73.48 18.26
CA SER A 8 48.54 72.18 17.57
C SER A 8 47.53 71.19 18.16
N SER A 9 47.37 71.19 19.49
CA SER A 9 46.37 70.35 20.19
C SER A 9 44.93 70.85 20.01
N THR A 10 44.73 72.15 19.75
CA THR A 10 43.42 72.72 19.43
C THR A 10 43.06 72.44 17.97
N TYR A 11 43.99 72.63 17.05
CA TYR A 11 43.81 72.34 15.63
C TYR A 11 43.55 70.86 15.36
N SER A 12 44.30 69.95 16.02
CA SER A 12 44.06 68.51 15.93
C SER A 12 42.70 68.08 16.48
N ARG A 13 42.23 68.69 17.58
CA ARG A 13 40.86 68.46 18.09
C ARG A 13 39.78 68.89 17.11
N ILE A 14 39.94 70.06 16.48
CA ILE A 14 39.01 70.56 15.47
C ILE A 14 39.00 69.65 14.25
N LEU A 15 40.17 69.22 13.76
CA LEU A 15 40.26 68.30 12.62
C LEU A 15 39.64 66.92 12.91
N THR A 16 39.87 66.36 14.09
CA THR A 16 39.24 65.09 14.50
C THR A 16 37.72 65.25 14.60
N GLY A 17 37.23 66.36 15.13
CA GLY A 17 35.79 66.68 15.17
C GLY A 17 35.19 66.81 13.76
N LEU A 18 35.86 67.53 12.86
CA LEU A 18 35.41 67.71 11.47
C LEU A 18 35.34 66.38 10.72
N ARG A 19 36.36 65.52 10.87
CA ARG A 19 36.37 64.18 10.28
C ARG A 19 35.24 63.32 10.84
N GLY A 20 35.00 63.36 12.16
CA GLY A 20 33.87 62.67 12.80
C GLY A 20 32.52 63.09 12.22
N ASN A 21 32.29 64.38 12.04
CA ASN A 21 31.07 64.91 11.45
C ASN A 21 30.90 64.51 9.97
N GLN A 22 31.99 64.53 9.19
CA GLN A 22 31.98 64.08 7.81
C GLN A 22 31.59 62.60 7.70
N PHE A 23 32.15 61.73 8.56
CA PHE A 23 31.77 60.32 8.61
C PHE A 23 30.32 60.11 9.04
N ALA A 24 29.82 60.87 10.02
CA ALA A 24 28.43 60.80 10.45
C ALA A 24 27.46 61.21 9.33
N SER A 25 27.77 62.27 8.58
CA SER A 25 26.97 62.71 7.42
C SER A 25 26.96 61.67 6.30
N LEU A 26 28.11 61.07 5.98
CA LEU A 26 28.19 60.01 4.97
C LEU A 26 27.36 58.79 5.39
N ARG A 27 27.47 58.37 6.66
CA ARG A 27 26.65 57.27 7.20
C ARG A 27 25.16 57.59 7.13
N ALA A 28 24.73 58.81 7.48
CA ALA A 28 23.33 59.21 7.38
C ALA A 28 22.84 59.19 5.92
N GLN A 29 23.66 59.63 4.97
CA GLN A 29 23.35 59.54 3.54
C GLN A 29 23.22 58.09 3.08
N GLU A 30 24.10 57.18 3.53
CA GLU A 30 23.99 55.74 3.25
C GLU A 30 22.72 55.13 3.83
N GLN A 31 22.33 55.49 5.06
CA GLN A 31 21.09 55.04 5.69
C GLN A 31 19.85 55.53 4.95
N ILE A 32 19.85 56.79 4.49
CA ILE A 32 18.76 57.35 3.68
C ILE A 32 18.69 56.64 2.32
N ALA A 33 19.82 56.42 1.65
CA ALA A 33 19.86 55.78 0.34
C ALA A 33 19.39 54.31 0.38
N THR A 34 19.73 53.58 1.45
CA THR A 34 19.37 52.16 1.61
C THR A 34 18.05 51.93 2.35
N GLY A 35 17.54 52.94 3.06
CA GLY A 35 16.41 52.83 3.97
C GLY A 35 16.66 51.97 5.22
N ARG A 36 17.92 51.56 5.47
CA ARG A 36 18.27 50.64 6.57
C ARG A 36 19.01 51.38 7.67
N ARG A 37 18.55 51.20 8.92
CA ARG A 37 19.25 51.72 10.11
C ARG A 37 20.61 51.03 10.33
N ILE A 38 20.65 49.71 10.15
CA ILE A 38 21.85 48.88 10.34
C ILE A 38 22.44 48.54 8.98
N LEU A 39 23.64 49.06 8.70
CA LEU A 39 24.36 48.83 7.44
C LEU A 39 25.43 47.75 7.60
N ARG A 40 26.15 47.78 8.73
CA ARG A 40 27.21 46.83 9.06
C ARG A 40 26.94 46.16 10.41
N PRO A 41 27.37 44.90 10.60
CA PRO A 41 27.32 44.23 11.90
C PRO A 41 28.02 45.01 13.03
N SER A 42 29.05 45.79 12.68
CA SER A 42 29.78 46.65 13.62
C SER A 42 28.98 47.85 14.13
N ASP A 43 27.93 48.27 13.43
CA ASP A 43 27.12 49.44 13.81
C ASP A 43 26.16 49.12 14.97
N ASP A 44 25.64 47.89 15.02
CA ASP A 44 24.77 47.38 16.08
C ASP A 44 24.81 45.83 16.06
N PRO A 45 25.72 45.18 16.80
CA PRO A 45 25.85 43.73 16.77
C PRO A 45 24.60 43.02 17.31
N THR A 46 23.93 43.61 18.30
CA THR A 46 22.68 43.10 18.89
C THR A 46 21.51 43.18 17.92
N GLY A 47 21.31 44.33 17.28
CA GLY A 47 20.26 44.51 16.27
C GLY A 47 20.53 43.70 15.01
N THR A 48 21.79 43.50 14.64
CA THR A 48 22.18 42.62 13.53
C THR A 48 21.83 41.17 13.83
N ALA A 49 22.10 40.69 15.04
CA ALA A 49 21.75 39.33 15.45
C ALA A 49 20.22 39.10 15.41
N GLN A 50 19.43 40.07 15.90
CA GLN A 50 17.96 40.02 15.83
C GLN A 50 17.45 40.03 14.38
N SER A 51 17.98 40.94 13.54
CA SER A 51 17.62 41.01 12.12
C SER A 51 17.92 39.70 11.40
N LEU A 52 19.06 39.07 11.69
CA LEU A 52 19.45 37.79 11.10
C LEU A 52 18.52 36.66 11.55
N ALA A 53 18.12 36.63 12.82
CA ALA A 53 17.16 35.66 13.33
C ALA A 53 15.81 35.80 12.62
N ILE A 54 15.31 37.02 12.46
CA ILE A 54 14.07 37.29 11.71
C ILE A 54 14.21 36.90 10.23
N SER A 55 15.34 37.20 9.59
CA SER A 55 15.58 36.81 8.19
C SER A 55 15.60 35.29 8.01
N ARG A 56 16.17 34.54 8.97
CA ARG A 56 16.12 33.07 8.97
C ARG A 56 14.69 32.57 9.11
N GLN A 57 13.95 33.10 10.08
CA GLN A 57 12.55 32.74 10.29
C GLN A 57 11.70 33.03 9.04
N LEU A 58 11.92 34.17 8.36
CA LEU A 58 11.22 34.50 7.12
C LEU A 58 11.57 33.53 5.99
N ALA A 59 12.84 33.13 5.86
CA ALA A 59 13.27 32.13 4.88
C ALA A 59 12.62 30.77 5.16
N ASP A 60 12.53 30.36 6.42
CA ASP A 60 11.88 29.12 6.84
C ASP A 60 10.37 29.14 6.51
N VAL A 61 9.69 30.25 6.82
CA VAL A 61 8.28 30.46 6.44
C VAL A 61 8.11 30.40 4.92
N GLY A 62 9.02 31.02 4.16
CA GLY A 62 9.00 30.97 2.70
C GLY A 62 9.13 29.54 2.16
N ARG A 63 10.04 28.74 2.72
CA ARG A 63 10.21 27.32 2.38
C ARG A 63 8.95 26.51 2.68
N ILE A 64 8.36 26.70 3.86
CA ILE A 64 7.12 26.04 4.27
C ILE A 64 5.97 26.42 3.33
N ALA A 65 5.80 27.70 3.02
CA ALA A 65 4.74 28.17 2.12
C ALA A 65 4.89 27.57 0.71
N GLY A 66 6.12 27.42 0.21
CA GLY A 66 6.40 26.69 -1.03
C GLY A 66 5.98 25.22 -0.94
N ALA A 67 6.41 24.53 0.11
CA ALA A 67 6.08 23.13 0.34
C ALA A 67 4.55 22.90 0.44
N VAL A 68 3.82 23.79 1.12
CA VAL A 68 2.34 23.74 1.21
C VAL A 68 1.69 23.91 -0.15
N ARG A 69 2.20 24.83 -0.99
CA ARG A 69 1.68 25.03 -2.34
C ARG A 69 1.87 23.79 -3.20
N ASP A 70 3.04 23.17 -3.11
CA ASP A 70 3.35 21.94 -3.84
C ASP A 70 2.50 20.77 -3.33
N GLY A 71 2.36 20.63 -2.01
CA GLY A 71 1.48 19.65 -1.38
C GLY A 71 0.01 19.81 -1.79
N LYS A 72 -0.49 21.05 -1.84
CA LYS A 72 -1.83 21.33 -2.33
C LYS A 72 -2.00 20.91 -3.79
N ALA A 73 -1.05 21.24 -4.66
CA ALA A 73 -1.11 20.84 -6.07
C ALA A 73 -1.13 19.30 -6.24
N LEU A 74 -0.38 18.58 -5.40
CA LEU A 74 -0.40 17.11 -5.37
C LEU A 74 -1.77 16.57 -4.96
N VAL A 75 -2.35 17.09 -3.86
CA VAL A 75 -3.67 16.66 -3.37
C VAL A 75 -4.78 16.99 -4.37
N ASP A 76 -4.75 18.17 -4.99
CA ASP A 76 -5.72 18.56 -6.02
C ASP A 76 -5.65 17.61 -7.23
N THR A 77 -4.44 17.25 -7.67
CA THR A 77 -4.25 16.28 -8.77
C THR A 77 -4.74 14.90 -8.39
N ALA A 78 -4.44 14.44 -7.17
CA ALA A 78 -4.92 13.16 -6.67
C ALA A 78 -6.46 13.13 -6.60
N THR A 79 -7.08 14.20 -6.11
CA THR A 79 -8.53 14.33 -5.98
C THR A 79 -9.21 14.28 -7.35
N SER A 80 -8.70 15.03 -8.33
CA SER A 80 -9.20 14.98 -9.71
C SER A 80 -9.09 13.56 -10.30
N GLY A 81 -7.98 12.87 -10.06
CA GLY A 81 -7.81 11.48 -10.49
C GLY A 81 -8.83 10.54 -9.84
N LEU A 82 -9.12 10.71 -8.55
CA LEU A 82 -10.14 9.91 -7.84
C LEU A 82 -11.56 10.20 -8.32
N GLU A 83 -11.88 11.46 -8.63
CA GLU A 83 -13.17 11.84 -9.24
C GLU A 83 -13.36 11.17 -10.61
N ASP A 84 -12.33 11.18 -11.44
CA ASP A 84 -12.35 10.47 -12.72
C ASP A 84 -12.46 8.96 -12.52
N GLY A 85 -11.74 8.39 -11.57
CA GLY A 85 -11.85 6.97 -11.22
C GLY A 85 -13.25 6.57 -10.74
N SER A 86 -13.90 7.43 -9.96
CA SER A 86 -15.30 7.24 -9.55
C SER A 86 -16.26 7.29 -10.73
N ARG A 87 -16.00 8.14 -11.73
CA ARG A 87 -16.81 8.20 -12.97
C ARG A 87 -16.65 6.91 -13.77
N LEU A 88 -15.42 6.42 -13.93
CA LEU A 88 -15.14 5.15 -14.60
C LEU A 88 -15.82 3.96 -13.91
N LEU A 89 -15.89 3.94 -12.57
CA LEU A 89 -16.64 2.90 -11.85
C LEU A 89 -18.15 2.95 -12.12
N ALA A 90 -18.73 4.15 -12.22
CA ALA A 90 -20.13 4.32 -12.57
C ALA A 90 -20.42 3.86 -14.01
N GLU A 91 -19.52 4.16 -14.95
CA GLU A 91 -19.60 3.69 -16.34
C GLU A 91 -19.45 2.16 -16.44
N ALA A 92 -18.49 1.60 -15.71
CA ALA A 92 -18.32 0.15 -15.59
C ALA A 92 -19.59 -0.51 -15.04
N GLN A 93 -20.22 0.06 -14.01
CA GLN A 93 -21.48 -0.45 -13.48
C GLN A 93 -22.60 -0.41 -14.55
N ALA A 94 -22.70 0.67 -15.32
CA ALA A 94 -23.69 0.80 -16.39
C ALA A 94 -23.48 -0.26 -17.50
N PHE A 95 -22.24 -0.48 -17.94
CA PHE A 95 -21.94 -1.53 -18.91
C PHE A 95 -22.19 -2.94 -18.35
N LEU A 96 -22.03 -3.15 -17.04
CA LEU A 96 -22.31 -4.45 -16.40
C LEU A 96 -23.81 -4.72 -16.45
N LEU A 97 -24.62 -3.72 -16.10
CA LEU A 97 -26.08 -3.79 -16.19
C LEU A 97 -26.53 -4.01 -17.65
N GLN A 98 -25.87 -3.37 -18.61
CA GLN A 98 -26.14 -3.57 -20.03
C GLN A 98 -25.82 -5.01 -20.46
N GLY A 99 -24.69 -5.56 -20.03
CA GLY A 99 -24.26 -6.94 -20.33
C GLY A 99 -25.14 -8.02 -19.68
N LEU A 100 -25.80 -7.69 -18.55
CA LEU A 100 -26.77 -8.57 -17.88
C LEU A 100 -28.09 -8.70 -18.66
N ASN A 101 -28.38 -7.81 -19.62
CA ASN A 101 -29.56 -7.97 -20.46
C ASN A 101 -29.40 -9.18 -21.40
N GLY A 102 -30.18 -10.23 -21.16
CA GLY A 102 -30.13 -11.49 -21.91
C GLY A 102 -30.52 -11.41 -23.39
N THR A 103 -30.90 -10.23 -23.88
CA THR A 103 -31.24 -9.98 -25.30
C THR A 103 -30.04 -9.62 -26.17
N LEU A 104 -28.85 -9.41 -25.60
CA LEU A 104 -27.64 -9.10 -26.38
C LEU A 104 -27.16 -10.32 -27.17
N ASN A 105 -26.78 -10.07 -28.43
CA ASN A 105 -26.11 -11.07 -29.25
C ASN A 105 -24.64 -11.25 -28.80
N GLN A 106 -23.95 -12.26 -29.33
CA GLN A 106 -22.56 -12.53 -28.93
C GLN A 106 -21.58 -11.42 -29.34
N ALA A 107 -21.75 -10.82 -30.52
CA ALA A 107 -20.89 -9.73 -31.00
C ALA A 107 -21.02 -8.45 -30.13
N ASP A 108 -22.22 -8.15 -29.64
CA ASP A 108 -22.48 -7.03 -28.74
C ASP A 108 -21.82 -7.28 -27.38
N ARG A 109 -21.83 -8.54 -26.89
CA ARG A 109 -21.12 -8.92 -25.65
C ARG A 109 -19.59 -8.83 -25.79
N GLU A 110 -19.04 -9.24 -26.92
CA GLU A 110 -17.60 -9.08 -27.22
C GLU A 110 -17.20 -7.61 -27.32
N SER A 111 -18.06 -6.77 -27.90
CA SER A 111 -17.83 -5.32 -27.95
C SER A 111 -17.87 -4.68 -26.56
N LEU A 112 -18.84 -5.06 -25.71
CA LEU A 112 -18.88 -4.61 -24.32
C LEU A 112 -17.67 -5.08 -23.51
N ALA A 113 -17.20 -6.32 -23.71
CA ALA A 113 -16.00 -6.83 -23.06
C ALA A 113 -14.76 -5.98 -23.41
N THR A 114 -14.64 -5.59 -24.69
CA THR A 114 -13.55 -4.70 -25.14
C THR A 114 -13.63 -3.32 -24.46
N GLU A 115 -14.84 -2.78 -24.31
CA GLU A 115 -15.05 -1.51 -23.61
C GLU A 115 -14.70 -1.61 -22.12
N PHE A 116 -15.02 -2.75 -21.48
CA PHE A 116 -14.61 -3.04 -20.11
C PHE A 116 -13.10 -3.10 -19.92
N ASP A 117 -12.39 -3.75 -20.85
CA ASP A 117 -10.93 -3.83 -20.81
C ASP A 117 -10.31 -2.43 -20.98
N LEU A 118 -10.93 -1.57 -21.78
CA LEU A 118 -10.52 -0.18 -21.92
C LEU A 118 -10.73 0.60 -20.61
N LEU A 119 -11.89 0.47 -19.96
CA LEU A 119 -12.15 1.10 -18.65
C LEU A 119 -11.17 0.61 -17.58
N ARG A 120 -10.85 -0.68 -17.57
CA ARG A 120 -9.81 -1.25 -16.67
C ARG A 120 -8.46 -0.59 -16.91
N THR A 121 -8.06 -0.45 -18.18
CA THR A 121 -6.80 0.20 -18.55
C THR A 121 -6.76 1.66 -18.08
N GLN A 122 -7.84 2.40 -18.31
CA GLN A 122 -7.96 3.79 -17.83
C GLN A 122 -7.89 3.89 -16.30
N MET A 123 -8.50 2.94 -15.59
CA MET A 123 -8.42 2.89 -14.12
C MET A 123 -6.99 2.62 -13.62
N LEU A 124 -6.23 1.78 -14.34
CA LEU A 124 -4.81 1.55 -14.04
C LEU A 124 -3.96 2.79 -14.30
N ASP A 125 -4.28 3.57 -15.33
CA ASP A 125 -3.60 4.84 -15.60
C ASP A 125 -3.85 5.85 -14.48
N ILE A 126 -5.08 5.92 -13.95
CA ILE A 126 -5.41 6.74 -12.77
C ILE A 126 -4.66 6.23 -11.54
N ALA A 127 -4.63 4.92 -11.31
CA ALA A 127 -3.92 4.33 -10.17
C ALA A 127 -2.39 4.56 -10.24
N ASN A 128 -1.85 4.79 -11.44
CA ASN A 128 -0.45 5.12 -11.70
C ASN A 128 -0.22 6.61 -12.01
N LEU A 129 -1.15 7.49 -11.61
CA LEU A 129 -1.03 8.93 -11.86
C LEU A 129 0.24 9.51 -11.23
N ARG A 130 0.93 10.35 -12.01
CA ARG A 130 2.20 10.98 -11.64
C ARG A 130 2.07 12.49 -11.57
N SER A 131 2.72 13.10 -10.58
CA SER A 131 2.82 14.56 -10.47
C SER A 131 4.20 14.95 -9.93
N GLY A 132 4.89 15.89 -10.57
CA GLY A 132 6.22 16.33 -10.14
C GLY A 132 7.28 15.20 -10.07
N GLY A 133 7.15 14.17 -10.90
CA GLY A 133 8.10 13.04 -10.98
C GLY A 133 7.90 11.93 -9.95
N ARG A 134 6.85 12.01 -9.10
CA ARG A 134 6.49 10.99 -8.11
C ARG A 134 5.12 10.39 -8.43
N TYR A 135 4.89 9.15 -8.02
CA TYR A 135 3.58 8.51 -8.12
C TYR A 135 2.71 8.92 -6.93
N LEU A 136 1.44 9.23 -7.19
CA LEU A 136 0.54 9.76 -6.16
C LEU A 136 0.04 8.67 -5.20
N PHE A 137 -0.13 7.44 -5.70
CA PHE A 137 -0.74 6.32 -4.97
C PHE A 137 0.27 5.22 -4.61
N GLY A 138 1.58 5.50 -4.68
CA GLY A 138 2.65 4.54 -4.41
C GLY A 138 3.17 4.48 -2.97
N GLY A 139 2.63 5.32 -2.08
CA GLY A 139 3.20 5.52 -0.74
C GLY A 139 4.50 6.32 -0.80
N THR A 140 5.45 6.07 0.11
CA THR A 140 6.78 6.72 0.10
C THR A 140 7.73 6.13 -0.95
N GLU A 141 7.45 4.92 -1.46
CA GLU A 141 8.21 4.27 -2.53
C GLU A 141 7.92 4.91 -3.91
N ASN A 142 8.96 5.37 -4.59
CA ASN A 142 8.86 6.07 -5.88
C ASN A 142 9.76 5.46 -6.97
N SER A 143 10.33 4.27 -6.74
CA SER A 143 11.26 3.63 -7.68
C SER A 143 10.60 3.13 -8.97
N GLY A 144 9.27 3.09 -9.06
CA GLY A 144 8.54 2.61 -10.23
C GLY A 144 7.01 2.73 -10.11
N PRO A 145 6.26 2.36 -11.15
CA PRO A 145 4.80 2.41 -11.13
C PRO A 145 4.24 1.52 -10.00
N PRO A 146 3.35 2.04 -9.15
CA PRO A 146 2.84 1.31 -8.00
C PRO A 146 1.93 0.14 -8.38
N TRP A 147 1.17 0.26 -9.47
CA TRP A 147 0.33 -0.81 -9.99
C TRP A 147 0.92 -1.36 -11.28
N VAL A 148 1.34 -2.62 -11.25
CA VAL A 148 1.94 -3.31 -12.40
C VAL A 148 1.09 -4.50 -12.76
N GLU A 149 0.74 -4.62 -14.04
CA GLU A 149 0.17 -5.84 -14.58
C GLU A 149 1.27 -6.89 -14.75
N VAL A 150 1.12 -8.00 -14.03
CA VAL A 150 1.98 -9.17 -14.14
C VAL A 150 1.19 -10.26 -14.85
N ASN A 151 1.70 -10.69 -16.00
CA ASN A 151 1.17 -11.81 -16.74
C ASN A 151 1.94 -13.07 -16.35
N GLU A 152 1.37 -13.87 -15.45
CA GLU A 152 1.92 -15.18 -15.06
C GLU A 152 0.94 -16.28 -15.47
N GLY A 153 1.41 -17.25 -16.26
CA GLY A 153 0.62 -18.42 -16.65
C GLY A 153 -0.60 -18.13 -17.55
N GLY A 154 -0.64 -16.98 -18.25
CA GLY A 154 -1.76 -16.60 -19.11
C GLY A 154 -2.88 -15.83 -18.40
N LEU A 155 -2.72 -15.53 -17.11
CA LEU A 155 -3.62 -14.68 -16.33
C LEU A 155 -2.97 -13.31 -16.08
N SER A 156 -3.67 -12.23 -16.45
CA SER A 156 -3.24 -10.85 -16.15
C SER A 156 -3.71 -10.45 -14.75
N ARG A 157 -2.78 -10.37 -13.80
CA ARG A 157 -3.03 -9.89 -12.43
C ARG A 157 -2.36 -8.55 -12.20
N VAL A 158 -3.09 -7.61 -11.62
CA VAL A 158 -2.51 -6.35 -11.15
C VAL A 158 -1.92 -6.56 -9.75
N VAL A 159 -0.64 -6.26 -9.58
CA VAL A 159 0.09 -6.36 -8.31
C VAL A 159 0.52 -4.98 -7.86
N TYR A 160 0.25 -4.66 -6.59
CA TYR A 160 0.75 -3.45 -5.96
C TYR A 160 2.21 -3.65 -5.53
N ARG A 161 3.09 -2.75 -5.98
CA ARG A 161 4.53 -2.73 -5.64
C ARG A 161 4.95 -1.49 -4.84
N GLY A 162 3.99 -0.68 -4.39
CA GLY A 162 4.24 0.43 -3.47
C GLY A 162 4.30 -0.03 -2.01
N ASN A 163 4.44 0.92 -1.11
CA ASN A 163 4.39 0.68 0.34
C ASN A 163 3.17 1.35 0.99
N GLN A 164 2.89 0.96 2.24
CA GLN A 164 1.73 1.42 3.01
C GLN A 164 2.05 2.63 3.90
N GLU A 165 3.12 3.36 3.60
CA GLU A 165 3.52 4.53 4.39
C GLU A 165 2.87 5.80 3.86
N ASP A 166 2.30 6.59 4.77
CA ASP A 166 1.73 7.89 4.46
C ASP A 166 2.82 8.90 4.11
N GLN A 167 2.60 9.66 3.04
CA GLN A 167 3.46 10.81 2.75
C GLN A 167 3.06 11.98 3.64
N VAL A 168 3.98 12.44 4.48
CA VAL A 168 3.76 13.60 5.37
C VAL A 168 4.52 14.83 4.88
N LEU A 169 3.83 15.96 4.91
CA LEU A 169 4.39 17.29 4.68
C LEU A 169 4.47 18.06 5.99
N ARG A 170 5.67 18.50 6.36
CA ARG A 170 5.88 19.37 7.52
C ARG A 170 5.45 20.80 7.16
N VAL A 171 4.35 21.27 7.75
CA VAL A 171 3.75 22.61 7.50
C VAL A 171 4.11 23.62 8.59
N GLY A 172 4.81 23.21 9.64
CA GLY A 172 5.26 24.10 10.71
C GLY A 172 6.02 23.34 11.79
N ASP A 173 6.45 24.04 12.83
CA ASP A 173 7.08 23.40 13.98
C ASP A 173 6.07 22.44 14.66
N GLY A 174 6.38 21.14 14.63
CA GLY A 174 5.51 20.10 15.18
C GLY A 174 4.23 19.76 14.40
N VAL A 175 3.93 20.44 13.28
CA VAL A 175 2.70 20.17 12.49
C VAL A 175 3.04 19.44 11.18
N ASP A 176 2.65 18.18 11.11
CA ASP A 176 2.70 17.35 9.92
C ASP A 176 1.29 17.18 9.34
N VAL A 177 1.19 17.27 8.02
CA VAL A 177 -0.06 17.02 7.28
C VAL A 177 0.20 15.85 6.33
N GLY A 178 -0.61 14.80 6.42
CA GLY A 178 -0.60 13.72 5.44
C GLY A 178 -1.11 14.23 4.08
N ILE A 179 -0.30 14.08 3.03
CA ILE A 179 -0.61 14.53 1.66
C ILE A 179 -0.81 13.38 0.68
N GLY A 180 -0.61 12.14 1.10
CA GLY A 180 -0.80 10.96 0.25
C GLY A 180 -1.40 9.82 1.05
N LEU A 181 -2.31 9.08 0.42
CA LEU A 181 -2.80 7.79 0.91
C LEU A 181 -2.16 6.67 0.07
N PRO A 182 -1.78 5.54 0.68
CA PRO A 182 -1.25 4.41 -0.05
C PRO A 182 -2.33 3.81 -0.97
N GLY A 183 -1.95 3.45 -2.18
CA GLY A 183 -2.85 2.92 -3.19
C GLY A 183 -3.59 1.65 -2.76
N THR A 184 -3.05 0.89 -1.79
CA THR A 184 -3.76 -0.25 -1.20
C THR A 184 -5.02 0.13 -0.43
N GLU A 185 -5.07 1.32 0.17
CA GLU A 185 -6.27 1.75 0.91
C GLU A 185 -7.38 2.25 -0.01
N ILE A 186 -7.00 2.85 -1.15
CA ILE A 186 -7.94 3.39 -2.13
C ILE A 186 -8.41 2.32 -3.10
N PHE A 187 -7.48 1.60 -3.73
CA PHE A 187 -7.76 0.64 -4.80
C PHE A 187 -7.63 -0.82 -4.36
N GLY A 188 -6.90 -1.08 -3.28
CA GLY A 188 -6.66 -2.44 -2.76
C GLY A 188 -7.65 -2.89 -1.67
N ARG A 189 -8.41 -1.96 -1.07
CA ARG A 189 -9.41 -2.29 -0.05
C ARG A 189 -10.67 -2.81 -0.72
N VAL A 190 -10.62 -4.06 -1.14
CA VAL A 190 -11.80 -4.82 -1.53
C VAL A 190 -12.36 -5.44 -0.25
N ASP A 191 -13.16 -4.69 0.51
CA ASP A 191 -14.14 -5.32 1.39
C ASP A 191 -15.18 -5.97 0.48
N ALA A 192 -14.93 -7.23 0.11
CA ALA A 192 -15.84 -8.04 -0.70
C ALA A 192 -17.09 -8.41 0.13
N GLN A 193 -17.83 -7.42 0.63
CA GLN A 193 -19.15 -7.61 1.22
C GLN A 193 -20.20 -7.32 0.14
N GLY A 194 -20.32 -8.25 -0.82
CA GLY A 194 -21.30 -8.22 -1.92
C GLY A 194 -20.80 -7.39 -3.12
N ALA A 195 -20.46 -7.92 -4.28
CA ALA A 195 -20.86 -9.16 -4.91
C ALA A 195 -19.63 -9.88 -5.50
N ARG A 196 -19.50 -11.17 -5.21
CA ARG A 196 -18.64 -12.06 -5.99
C ARG A 196 -19.47 -12.55 -7.17
N PHE A 197 -19.11 -12.16 -8.39
CA PHE A 197 -19.68 -12.77 -9.60
C PHE A 197 -19.00 -14.12 -9.81
N ASN A 198 -19.50 -15.15 -9.12
CA ASN A 198 -19.18 -16.54 -9.44
C ASN A 198 -20.10 -16.97 -10.60
N GLY A 199 -19.58 -16.94 -11.84
CA GLY A 199 -20.23 -17.55 -13.00
C GLY A 199 -20.30 -16.65 -14.24
N LEU A 200 -20.01 -17.29 -15.40
CA LEU A 200 -20.21 -16.87 -16.81
C LEU A 200 -20.69 -15.42 -17.05
N THR A 201 -19.90 -14.42 -16.71
CA THR A 201 -19.98 -13.13 -17.40
C THR A 201 -19.31 -13.36 -18.75
N GLY A 202 -20.11 -13.45 -19.81
CA GLY A 202 -19.69 -13.78 -21.18
C GLY A 202 -18.80 -12.73 -21.86
N ALA A 203 -17.74 -12.28 -21.19
CA ALA A 203 -16.62 -11.57 -21.75
C ALA A 203 -15.55 -12.61 -22.17
N ALA A 204 -15.44 -12.80 -23.49
CA ALA A 204 -14.51 -13.69 -24.21
C ALA A 204 -14.59 -15.21 -23.93
N SER A 205 -15.01 -15.95 -24.97
CA SER A 205 -14.78 -17.40 -25.09
C SER A 205 -13.38 -17.64 -25.63
N GLY A 206 -12.50 -18.24 -24.82
CA GLY A 206 -11.13 -18.55 -25.23
C GLY A 206 -10.38 -19.50 -24.29
N LEU A 207 -10.77 -20.78 -24.31
CA LEU A 207 -9.94 -21.95 -23.98
C LEU A 207 -9.40 -22.09 -22.54
N THR A 208 -10.27 -22.21 -21.55
CA THR A 208 -10.33 -23.43 -20.72
C THR A 208 -11.63 -23.41 -19.93
N ALA A 209 -12.41 -24.47 -20.05
CA ALA A 209 -13.42 -24.77 -19.05
C ALA A 209 -12.67 -25.04 -17.74
N ASP A 210 -12.64 -24.08 -16.83
CA ASP A 210 -12.18 -24.37 -15.48
C ASP A 210 -13.35 -24.97 -14.71
N GLN A 211 -13.48 -26.30 -14.82
CA GLN A 211 -14.01 -27.04 -13.71
C GLN A 211 -13.15 -26.68 -12.50
N GLY A 212 -13.69 -25.88 -11.59
CA GLY A 212 -13.05 -25.60 -10.32
C GLY A 212 -12.85 -26.92 -9.56
N ARG A 213 -11.68 -27.54 -9.73
CA ARG A 213 -11.17 -28.56 -8.83
C ARG A 213 -10.65 -27.83 -7.61
N GLY A 214 -11.52 -27.65 -6.62
CA GLY A 214 -11.10 -27.26 -5.29
C GLY A 214 -10.36 -28.41 -4.65
N TYR A 215 -9.03 -28.36 -4.61
CA TYR A 215 -8.28 -29.15 -3.64
C TYR A 215 -8.32 -28.38 -2.32
N GLU A 216 -9.21 -28.78 -1.42
CA GLU A 216 -9.13 -28.36 -0.03
C GLU A 216 -8.08 -29.24 0.67
N TYR A 217 -6.94 -28.66 1.02
CA TYR A 217 -5.97 -29.34 1.86
C TYR A 217 -6.48 -29.33 3.30
N LEU A 218 -7.16 -30.41 3.72
CA LEU A 218 -7.40 -30.68 5.13
C LEU A 218 -6.05 -31.00 5.80
N ARG A 219 -5.44 -29.97 6.40
CA ARG A 219 -4.19 -30.11 7.14
C ARG A 219 -4.50 -30.63 8.54
N PHE A 220 -4.55 -31.96 8.71
CA PHE A 220 -4.60 -32.57 10.03
C PHE A 220 -3.25 -32.39 10.73
N ARG A 221 -3.21 -31.51 11.74
CA ARG A 221 -2.05 -31.36 12.62
C ARG A 221 -2.33 -32.18 13.88
N HIS A 222 -1.76 -33.38 13.98
CA HIS A 222 -1.73 -34.12 15.24
C HIS A 222 -0.52 -33.60 16.02
N ASP A 223 -0.72 -32.76 17.03
CA ASP A 223 0.39 -32.03 17.66
C ASP A 223 1.17 -32.83 18.71
N SER A 224 0.64 -33.94 19.22
CA SER A 224 1.40 -34.82 20.11
C SER A 224 0.70 -36.15 20.35
N THR A 225 1.38 -37.27 20.09
CA THR A 225 1.05 -38.57 20.66
C THR A 225 2.13 -38.89 21.68
N ASP A 226 2.07 -38.23 22.84
CA ASP A 226 2.96 -38.57 23.95
C ASP A 226 2.34 -39.77 24.70
N PRO A 227 2.94 -40.98 24.62
CA PRO A 227 2.38 -42.19 25.23
C PRO A 227 2.31 -42.14 26.76
N SER A 228 2.90 -41.10 27.37
CA SER A 228 2.92 -40.89 28.82
C SER A 228 1.54 -40.51 29.41
N ASP A 229 0.71 -39.76 28.68
CA ASP A 229 -0.61 -39.33 29.17
C ASP A 229 -1.70 -40.42 29.08
N LEU A 230 -1.55 -41.39 28.16
CA LEU A 230 -2.55 -42.45 27.93
C LEU A 230 -2.47 -43.59 28.96
N ALA A 231 -1.31 -43.79 29.60
CA ALA A 231 -1.15 -44.75 30.69
C ALA A 231 -1.96 -44.36 31.94
N SER A 232 -2.21 -43.06 32.15
CA SER A 232 -3.01 -42.55 33.27
C SER A 232 -4.49 -42.96 33.20
N VAL A 233 -4.96 -43.32 32.00
CA VAL A 233 -6.34 -43.72 31.72
C VAL A 233 -6.46 -45.24 31.49
N GLY A 234 -5.39 -46.01 31.73
CA GLY A 234 -5.40 -47.48 31.74
C GLY A 234 -5.33 -48.16 30.37
N ILE A 235 -4.95 -47.43 29.31
CA ILE A 235 -4.78 -47.99 27.97
C ILE A 235 -3.29 -48.29 27.73
N ASN A 236 -2.94 -49.58 27.70
CA ASN A 236 -1.60 -50.05 27.38
C ASN A 236 -1.49 -50.37 25.89
N LEU A 237 -0.57 -49.71 25.17
CA LEU A 237 -0.23 -50.08 23.81
C LEU A 237 0.70 -51.30 23.82
N VAL A 238 0.35 -52.33 23.05
CA VAL A 238 1.16 -53.55 22.87
C VAL A 238 1.93 -53.41 21.56
N ASN A 239 3.27 -53.52 21.61
CA ASN A 239 4.19 -53.41 20.45
C ASN A 239 4.28 -52.04 19.74
N ALA A 240 4.04 -50.92 20.42
CA ALA A 240 4.29 -49.60 19.83
C ALA A 240 5.79 -49.25 19.84
N GLY A 241 6.42 -49.22 18.66
CA GLY A 241 7.73 -48.57 18.49
C GLY A 241 7.61 -47.05 18.52
N ALA A 242 8.70 -46.33 18.77
CA ALA A 242 8.73 -44.86 18.87
C ALA A 242 8.32 -44.08 17.59
N GLN A 243 7.84 -44.77 16.55
CA GLN A 243 7.32 -44.22 15.30
C GLN A 243 5.95 -44.79 14.91
N ASP A 244 5.23 -45.40 15.86
CA ASP A 244 3.87 -45.89 15.61
C ASP A 244 2.87 -44.72 15.67
N THR A 245 2.91 -43.87 14.65
CA THR A 245 1.83 -42.95 14.33
C THR A 245 0.83 -43.71 13.46
N LEU A 246 -0.42 -43.80 13.92
CA LEU A 246 -1.52 -44.48 13.19
C LEU A 246 -1.74 -43.94 11.76
N LEU A 247 -1.08 -42.85 11.39
CA LEU A 247 -0.91 -42.41 10.01
C LEU A 247 0.57 -42.09 9.76
N GLY A 248 1.23 -42.85 8.88
CA GLY A 248 2.41 -42.36 8.15
C GLY A 248 2.01 -41.27 7.15
N ASP A 249 2.94 -40.82 6.29
CA ASP A 249 2.73 -39.85 5.18
C ASP A 249 1.78 -40.41 4.08
N ASN A 250 0.58 -40.84 4.45
CA ASN A 250 -0.42 -41.38 3.55
C ASN A 250 -1.45 -40.29 3.24
N ASN A 251 -1.42 -39.79 2.01
CA ASN A 251 -2.38 -38.80 1.53
C ASN A 251 -3.74 -39.47 1.25
N LEU A 252 -4.84 -38.87 1.72
CA LEU A 252 -6.19 -39.28 1.34
C LEU A 252 -6.54 -38.60 0.01
N VAL A 253 -6.73 -39.39 -1.04
CA VAL A 253 -7.09 -38.90 -2.37
C VAL A 253 -8.55 -39.24 -2.64
N ILE A 254 -9.36 -38.20 -2.77
CA ILE A 254 -10.78 -38.29 -3.12
C ILE A 254 -10.91 -37.85 -4.58
N ASP A 255 -11.30 -38.76 -5.47
CA ASP A 255 -11.61 -38.46 -6.87
C ASP A 255 -13.13 -38.39 -7.05
N THR A 256 -13.66 -37.18 -6.99
CA THR A 256 -15.10 -36.90 -7.13
C THR A 256 -15.61 -37.10 -8.56
N ALA A 257 -14.74 -37.17 -9.57
CA ALA A 257 -15.13 -37.39 -10.96
C ALA A 257 -15.26 -38.89 -11.28
N ALA A 258 -14.37 -39.70 -10.70
CA ALA A 258 -14.44 -41.15 -10.78
C ALA A 258 -15.37 -41.77 -9.72
N GLY A 259 -15.75 -41.01 -8.68
CA GLY A 259 -16.55 -41.51 -7.57
C GLY A 259 -15.76 -42.49 -6.70
N THR A 260 -14.47 -42.25 -6.48
CA THR A 260 -13.60 -43.16 -5.72
C THR A 260 -12.76 -42.46 -4.66
N ILE A 261 -12.35 -43.20 -3.64
CA ILE A 261 -11.52 -42.74 -2.52
C ILE A 261 -10.41 -43.75 -2.23
N ARG A 262 -9.20 -43.26 -1.95
CA ARG A 262 -8.04 -44.11 -1.60
C ARG A 262 -7.15 -43.45 -0.55
N LEU A 263 -6.55 -44.26 0.31
CA LEU A 263 -5.57 -43.84 1.31
C LEU A 263 -4.16 -44.28 0.86
N GLY A 264 -3.30 -43.33 0.50
CA GLY A 264 -1.97 -43.62 -0.07
C GLY A 264 -2.06 -44.30 -1.44
N ASN A 265 -1.34 -45.41 -1.64
CA ASN A 265 -1.56 -46.33 -2.79
C ASN A 265 -2.32 -47.61 -2.37
N GLY A 266 -3.17 -47.53 -1.35
CA GLY A 266 -4.12 -48.59 -1.01
C GLY A 266 -5.17 -48.82 -2.10
N PRO A 267 -6.02 -49.86 -1.95
CA PRO A 267 -7.08 -50.16 -2.91
C PRO A 267 -8.03 -48.96 -3.09
N VAL A 268 -8.52 -48.81 -4.32
CA VAL A 268 -9.49 -47.78 -4.69
C VAL A 268 -10.87 -48.30 -4.32
N GLU A 269 -11.54 -47.61 -3.40
CA GLU A 269 -12.90 -47.93 -2.97
C GLU A 269 -13.89 -46.92 -3.57
N ASP A 270 -15.10 -47.38 -3.90
CA ASP A 270 -16.14 -46.52 -4.46
C ASP A 270 -16.71 -45.59 -3.36
N LEU A 271 -16.88 -44.31 -3.69
CA LEU A 271 -17.51 -43.32 -2.81
C LEU A 271 -19.01 -43.63 -2.70
N PRO A 272 -19.53 -43.91 -1.49
CA PRO A 272 -20.96 -44.12 -1.31
C PRO A 272 -21.72 -42.82 -1.59
N GLY A 273 -22.90 -42.94 -2.20
CA GLY A 273 -23.78 -41.79 -2.42
C GLY A 273 -24.28 -41.22 -1.10
N ILE A 274 -24.47 -39.90 -1.03
CA ILE A 274 -24.96 -39.16 0.17
C ILE A 274 -26.31 -39.67 0.71
N SER A 275 -27.05 -40.45 -0.07
CA SER A 275 -28.35 -41.03 0.30
C SER A 275 -28.29 -42.48 0.80
N ASP A 276 -27.10 -43.07 0.91
CA ASP A 276 -26.95 -44.48 1.30
C ASP A 276 -26.86 -44.61 2.84
N PRO A 277 -27.79 -45.32 3.52
CA PRO A 277 -27.77 -45.46 4.98
C PRO A 277 -26.55 -46.24 5.53
N GLU A 278 -25.77 -46.89 4.66
CA GLU A 278 -24.50 -47.55 5.01
C GLU A 278 -23.29 -46.59 4.98
N ALA A 279 -23.45 -45.32 4.59
CA ALA A 279 -22.37 -44.33 4.52
C ALA A 279 -21.88 -43.79 5.89
N ALA A 280 -22.51 -44.21 6.99
CA ALA A 280 -22.17 -43.77 8.34
C ALA A 280 -20.87 -44.42 8.91
N ASP A 281 -20.34 -45.47 8.29
CA ASP A 281 -19.14 -46.16 8.79
C ASP A 281 -18.28 -46.72 7.65
N PHE A 282 -17.87 -45.83 6.73
CA PHE A 282 -17.11 -46.22 5.54
C PHE A 282 -15.63 -46.42 5.87
N VAL A 283 -15.08 -47.59 5.54
CA VAL A 283 -13.72 -47.99 5.93
C VAL A 283 -12.78 -48.02 4.73
N VAL A 284 -11.74 -47.18 4.74
CA VAL A 284 -10.66 -47.17 3.74
C VAL A 284 -9.40 -47.78 4.32
N LYS A 285 -8.78 -48.73 3.60
CA LYS A 285 -7.56 -49.40 4.04
C LYS A 285 -6.33 -48.87 3.30
N ASN A 286 -5.20 -48.76 4.00
CA ASN A 286 -3.90 -48.49 3.38
C ASN A 286 -3.22 -49.79 2.90
N GLU A 287 -2.10 -49.66 2.19
CA GLU A 287 -1.29 -50.77 1.64
C GLU A 287 -0.79 -51.78 2.69
N LYS A 288 -0.78 -51.39 3.97
CA LYS A 288 -0.31 -52.19 5.10
C LYS A 288 -1.45 -52.69 5.99
N GLY A 289 -2.71 -52.51 5.58
CA GLY A 289 -3.89 -52.98 6.30
C GLY A 289 -4.36 -52.09 7.46
N GLY A 290 -3.85 -50.86 7.56
CA GLY A 290 -4.37 -49.84 8.48
C GLY A 290 -5.71 -49.31 7.98
N GLU A 291 -6.71 -49.27 8.85
CA GLU A 291 -8.09 -48.92 8.53
C GLU A 291 -8.41 -47.50 9.01
N LEU A 292 -8.95 -46.66 8.12
CA LEU A 292 -9.49 -45.34 8.42
C LEU A 292 -11.02 -45.40 8.25
N ARG A 293 -11.75 -45.17 9.34
CA ARG A 293 -13.22 -45.09 9.31
C ARG A 293 -13.65 -43.64 9.11
N LEU A 294 -14.50 -43.42 8.12
CA LEU A 294 -15.04 -42.12 7.74
C LEU A 294 -16.54 -42.18 7.94
N ASP A 295 -17.04 -41.33 8.83
CA ASP A 295 -18.47 -41.10 8.98
C ASP A 295 -18.87 -39.99 8.00
N LEU A 296 -19.69 -40.35 7.01
CA LEU A 296 -20.20 -39.42 5.98
C LEU A 296 -21.66 -39.02 6.25
N SER A 297 -22.17 -39.31 7.46
CA SER A 297 -23.53 -38.97 7.88
C SER A 297 -23.68 -37.52 8.38
N GLY A 298 -23.35 -36.56 7.52
CA GLY A 298 -23.70 -35.14 7.71
C GLY A 298 -22.59 -34.24 8.24
#